data_AF-A0A947TJU9-F1
#
_entry.id   AF-A0A947TJU9-F1
#
_cell.length_a   1.000
_cell.length_b   1.000
_cell.length_c   1.000
_cell.angle_alpha   90.00
_cell.angle_beta   90.00
_cell.angle_gamma   90.00
#
_symmetry.space_group_name_H-M   'P 1'
#
loop_
_entity.id
_entity.type
_entity.pdbx_description
1 polymer ?
#
loop_
_entity_poly.entity_id
_entity_poly.type
_entity_poly.pdbx_seq_one_letter_code
_entity_poly.pdbx_strand_id
1 'polypeptide(L)'
;MSKINLQIHYPTFIESIVLYFLLRHRKKHKGFAFRCIRLMTSDDVDKKYRYALVDPDDYQKLSKYPWQLYETEKSSRAAVRYYGNKIIYMHRQIMNAPKGTIVDHKNRESLDNTRRNLRFATPSQNACNTRRRKGCSRYRGVRFEKHRKKWRGEISYNRKRKHLGYFNDETEAARAYDEAARVYHGEFAVLNFPQQSPSDSAGSEQNTVLSGSK
;
A
#
# COMPACT_ATOMS: atom_id res chain seq x y z
N MET A 1 13.33 -41.64 -17.32
CA MET A 1 11.89 -41.39 -17.58
C MET A 1 11.73 -39.97 -18.11
N SER A 2 11.57 -39.82 -19.43
CA SER A 2 11.35 -38.54 -20.10
C SER A 2 9.95 -38.02 -19.80
N LYS A 3 9.83 -36.79 -19.27
CA LYS A 3 8.53 -36.12 -19.11
C LYS A 3 8.00 -35.75 -20.49
N ILE A 4 6.95 -36.42 -20.94
CA ILE A 4 6.18 -36.04 -22.12
C ILE A 4 5.45 -34.74 -21.79
N ASN A 5 5.88 -33.62 -22.36
CA ASN A 5 5.17 -32.34 -22.27
C ASN A 5 4.03 -32.34 -23.30
N LEU A 6 2.84 -32.75 -22.86
CA LEU A 6 1.61 -32.60 -23.65
C LEU A 6 1.15 -31.14 -23.59
N GLN A 7 1.35 -30.41 -24.68
CA GLN A 7 0.82 -29.05 -24.86
C GLN A 7 -0.65 -29.17 -25.32
N ILE A 8 -1.58 -29.18 -24.37
CA ILE A 8 -3.02 -29.19 -24.68
C ILE A 8 -3.43 -27.77 -25.11
N HIS A 9 -3.84 -27.60 -26.37
CA HIS A 9 -4.35 -26.32 -26.87
C HIS A 9 -5.85 -26.22 -26.63
N TYR A 10 -6.27 -25.35 -25.72
CA TYR A 10 -7.67 -25.14 -25.37
C TYR A 10 -8.23 -23.94 -26.15
N PRO A 11 -9.50 -23.98 -26.61
CA PRO A 11 -10.12 -22.86 -27.30
C PRO A 11 -10.18 -21.60 -26.43
N THR A 12 -9.90 -20.43 -27.01
CA THR A 12 -9.90 -19.12 -26.34
C THR A 12 -11.24 -18.74 -25.71
N PHE A 13 -12.35 -19.30 -26.20
CA PHE A 13 -13.67 -19.14 -25.60
C PHE A 13 -13.78 -19.83 -24.23
N ILE A 14 -13.17 -21.00 -24.05
CA ILE A 14 -13.14 -21.72 -22.77
C ILE A 14 -12.33 -20.92 -21.73
N GLU A 15 -11.20 -20.34 -22.14
CA GLU A 15 -10.45 -19.40 -21.30
C GLU A 15 -11.32 -18.24 -20.83
N SER A 16 -12.09 -17.67 -21.75
CA SER A 16 -12.94 -16.51 -21.50
C SER A 16 -14.04 -16.85 -20.49
N ILE A 17 -14.67 -18.03 -20.61
CA ILE A 17 -15.68 -18.51 -19.66
C ILE A 17 -15.08 -18.75 -18.27
N VAL A 18 -13.98 -19.51 -18.18
CA VAL A 18 -13.34 -19.83 -16.91
C VAL A 18 -12.85 -18.55 -16.22
N LEU A 19 -12.23 -17.64 -16.98
CA LEU A 19 -11.77 -16.35 -16.47
C LEU A 19 -12.95 -15.49 -15.99
N TYR A 20 -14.07 -15.47 -16.71
CA TYR A 20 -15.28 -14.75 -16.31
C TYR A 20 -15.80 -15.24 -14.95
N PHE A 21 -15.97 -16.56 -14.77
CA PHE A 21 -16.41 -17.13 -13.49
C PHE A 21 -15.40 -16.90 -12.36
N LEU A 22 -14.10 -17.02 -12.65
CA LEU A 22 -13.04 -16.75 -11.68
C LEU A 22 -13.03 -15.30 -11.20
N LEU A 23 -13.12 -14.33 -12.12
CA LEU A 23 -13.19 -12.91 -11.78
C LEU A 23 -14.45 -12.59 -10.98
N ARG A 24 -15.60 -13.16 -11.38
CA ARG A 24 -16.87 -13.02 -10.64
C ARG A 24 -16.79 -13.61 -9.24
N HIS A 25 -16.21 -14.80 -9.09
CA HIS A 25 -15.98 -15.43 -7.79
C HIS A 25 -15.06 -14.58 -6.90
N ARG A 26 -13.94 -14.08 -7.43
CA ARG A 26 -13.04 -13.19 -6.68
C ARG A 26 -13.75 -11.91 -6.24
N LYS A 27 -14.51 -11.28 -7.13
CA LYS A 27 -15.30 -10.09 -6.78
C LYS A 27 -16.32 -10.41 -5.69
N LYS A 28 -17.01 -11.56 -5.75
CA LYS A 28 -17.99 -11.99 -4.74
C LYS A 28 -17.36 -12.26 -3.37
N HIS A 29 -16.26 -13.01 -3.31
CA HIS A 29 -15.70 -13.49 -2.04
C HIS A 29 -14.61 -12.59 -1.45
N LYS A 30 -13.89 -11.83 -2.28
CA LYS A 30 -12.81 -10.93 -1.84
C LYS A 30 -13.17 -9.46 -1.96
N GLY A 31 -14.32 -9.13 -2.54
CA GLY A 31 -14.76 -7.74 -2.81
C GLY A 31 -14.03 -7.06 -3.97
N PHE A 32 -13.05 -7.71 -4.60
CA PHE A 32 -12.31 -7.17 -5.73
C PHE A 32 -11.81 -8.27 -6.69
N ALA A 33 -11.58 -7.88 -7.94
CA ALA A 33 -10.99 -8.71 -8.96
C ALA A 33 -9.88 -7.94 -9.66
N PHE A 34 -8.92 -8.64 -10.23
CA PHE A 34 -7.80 -8.02 -10.93
C PHE A 34 -7.31 -8.94 -12.06
N ARG A 35 -6.61 -8.33 -13.01
CA ARG A 35 -5.84 -8.98 -14.06
C ARG A 35 -4.39 -8.52 -13.98
N CYS A 36 -3.52 -9.26 -14.66
CA CYS A 36 -2.09 -9.02 -14.67
C CYS A 36 -1.63 -8.65 -16.08
N ILE A 37 -0.88 -7.56 -16.23
CA ILE A 37 -0.20 -7.20 -17.48
C ILE A 37 1.28 -7.48 -17.32
N ARG A 38 1.85 -8.27 -18.24
CA ARG A 38 3.29 -8.57 -18.27
C ARG A 38 4.07 -7.31 -18.61
N LEU A 39 5.13 -7.04 -17.83
CA LEU A 39 6.05 -5.94 -18.07
C LEU A 39 7.34 -6.46 -18.71
N MET A 40 7.83 -5.75 -19.72
CA MET A 40 9.15 -6.02 -20.30
C MET A 40 10.24 -5.51 -19.36
N THR A 41 11.33 -6.27 -19.23
CA THR A 41 12.50 -5.93 -18.42
C THR A 41 13.72 -5.79 -19.33
N SER A 42 14.68 -4.93 -18.95
CA SER A 42 15.95 -4.76 -19.68
C SER A 42 16.88 -5.95 -19.49
N ASP A 43 16.80 -6.62 -18.33
CA ASP A 43 17.72 -7.68 -17.95
C ASP A 43 17.02 -9.04 -18.12
N ASP A 44 17.47 -9.80 -19.13
CA ASP A 44 16.95 -11.13 -19.51
C ASP A 44 17.83 -12.27 -18.96
N VAL A 45 18.79 -11.94 -18.07
CA VAL A 45 19.77 -12.91 -17.55
C VAL A 45 19.12 -13.91 -16.58
N ASP A 46 18.09 -13.46 -15.85
CA ASP A 46 17.19 -14.30 -15.05
C ASP A 46 15.76 -13.96 -15.44
N LYS A 47 15.08 -14.81 -16.23
CA LYS A 47 13.71 -14.64 -16.77
C LYS A 47 12.61 -14.50 -15.69
N LYS A 48 12.70 -13.49 -14.82
CA LYS A 48 11.71 -13.19 -13.80
C LYS A 48 10.76 -12.14 -14.32
N TYR A 49 9.76 -12.61 -15.06
CA TYR A 49 8.66 -11.77 -15.51
C TYR A 49 8.06 -10.99 -14.34
N ARG A 50 7.86 -9.69 -14.54
CA ARG A 50 7.11 -8.83 -13.62
C ARG A 50 5.73 -8.57 -14.20
N TYR A 51 4.77 -8.40 -13.30
CA TYR A 51 3.39 -8.15 -13.66
C TYR A 51 2.87 -6.92 -12.92
N ALA A 52 2.12 -6.08 -13.64
CA ALA A 52 1.30 -5.04 -13.05
C ALA A 52 -0.12 -5.57 -12.82
N LEU A 53 -0.65 -5.38 -11.61
CA LEU A 53 -2.05 -5.67 -11.30
C LEU A 53 -2.92 -4.50 -11.77
N VAL A 54 -4.03 -4.80 -12.42
CA VAL A 54 -4.99 -3.81 -12.93
C VAL A 54 -6.40 -4.33 -12.75
N ASP A 55 -7.39 -3.45 -12.70
CA ASP A 55 -8.79 -3.87 -12.74
C ASP A 55 -9.15 -4.50 -14.10
N PRO A 56 -10.11 -5.44 -14.13
CA PRO A 56 -10.56 -6.06 -15.38
C PRO A 56 -11.03 -5.05 -16.44
N ASP A 57 -11.67 -3.95 -16.00
CA ASP A 57 -12.24 -2.92 -16.88
C ASP A 57 -11.14 -2.08 -17.56
N ASP A 58 -10.03 -1.85 -16.86
CA ASP A 58 -8.88 -1.12 -17.41
C ASP A 58 -7.98 -2.04 -18.25
N TYR A 59 -7.97 -3.35 -17.95
CA TYR A 59 -7.11 -4.33 -18.63
C TYR A 59 -7.25 -4.28 -20.15
N GLN A 60 -8.49 -4.28 -20.69
CA GLN A 60 -8.72 -4.34 -22.14
C GLN A 60 -8.09 -3.16 -22.89
N LYS A 61 -8.08 -1.98 -22.27
CA LYS A 61 -7.48 -0.77 -22.86
C LYS A 61 -5.95 -0.80 -22.71
N LEU A 62 -5.47 -1.21 -21.54
CA LEU A 62 -4.05 -1.19 -21.21
C LEU A 62 -3.25 -2.30 -21.91
N SER A 63 -3.85 -3.48 -22.12
CA SER A 63 -3.19 -4.65 -22.73
C SER A 63 -2.81 -4.44 -24.20
N LYS A 64 -3.31 -3.38 -24.83
CA LYS A 64 -2.98 -3.00 -26.21
C LYS A 64 -1.59 -2.38 -26.36
N TYR A 65 -0.96 -1.98 -25.25
CA TYR A 65 0.30 -1.25 -25.25
C TYR A 65 1.45 -2.08 -24.68
N PRO A 66 2.68 -1.88 -25.19
CA PRO A 66 3.87 -2.48 -24.61
C PRO A 66 4.23 -1.74 -23.31
N TRP A 67 4.04 -2.40 -22.17
CA TRP A 67 4.43 -1.87 -20.87
C TRP A 67 5.80 -2.39 -20.45
N GLN A 68 6.61 -1.52 -19.87
CA GLN A 68 7.96 -1.79 -19.41
C GLN A 68 8.05 -1.54 -17.91
N LEU A 69 8.93 -2.29 -17.26
CA LEU A 69 9.30 -2.04 -15.88
C LEU A 69 10.32 -0.90 -15.86
N TYR A 70 9.94 0.22 -15.27
CA TYR A 70 10.84 1.30 -14.95
C TYR A 70 11.35 1.12 -13.53
N GLU A 71 12.64 0.90 -13.36
CA GLU A 71 13.30 0.89 -12.07
C GLU A 71 14.23 2.08 -11.94
N THR A 72 14.18 2.74 -10.79
CA THR A 72 15.13 3.80 -10.43
C THR A 72 16.19 3.24 -9.50
N GLU A 73 17.34 3.92 -9.41
CA GLU A 73 18.43 3.61 -8.48
C GLU A 73 17.95 3.49 -7.01
N LYS A 74 16.92 4.24 -6.63
CA LYS A 74 16.30 4.21 -5.30
C LYS A 74 15.28 3.06 -5.12
N SER A 75 15.33 2.03 -5.96
CA SER A 75 14.43 0.88 -6.00
C SER A 75 12.95 1.23 -6.13
N SER A 76 12.62 2.44 -6.61
CA SER A 76 11.23 2.75 -6.97
C SER A 76 10.96 2.12 -8.32
N ARG A 77 9.95 1.25 -8.36
CA ARG A 77 9.48 0.55 -9.56
C ARG A 77 8.23 1.25 -10.08
N ALA A 78 7.97 1.19 -11.38
CA ALA A 78 6.72 1.61 -11.97
C ALA A 78 6.48 0.88 -13.29
N ALA A 79 5.22 0.67 -13.66
CA ALA A 79 4.85 0.26 -15.00
C ALA A 79 4.73 1.51 -15.89
N VAL A 80 5.54 1.57 -16.95
CA VAL A 80 5.58 2.70 -17.88
C VAL A 80 5.45 2.25 -19.32
N ARG A 81 5.03 3.16 -20.19
CA ARG A 81 5.14 3.02 -21.63
C ARG A 81 5.65 4.32 -22.23
N TYR A 82 6.25 4.23 -23.40
CA TYR A 82 6.73 5.38 -24.14
C TYR A 82 5.73 5.75 -25.25
N TYR A 83 5.55 7.04 -25.48
CA TYR A 83 4.80 7.58 -26.60
C TYR A 83 5.58 8.77 -27.18
N GLY A 84 6.31 8.53 -28.27
CA GLY A 84 7.39 9.42 -28.71
C GLY A 84 8.39 9.63 -27.57
N ASN A 85 8.70 10.89 -27.28
CA ASN A 85 9.66 11.26 -26.23
C ASN A 85 9.01 11.39 -24.84
N LYS A 86 7.75 10.98 -24.66
CA LYS A 86 7.02 11.11 -23.39
C LYS A 86 6.89 9.76 -22.70
N ILE A 87 7.20 9.75 -21.40
CA ILE A 87 6.96 8.62 -20.50
C ILE A 87 5.53 8.72 -19.96
N ILE A 88 4.76 7.64 -20.09
CA ILE A 88 3.41 7.53 -19.57
C ILE A 88 3.38 6.44 -18.51
N TYR A 89 3.01 6.81 -17.29
CA TYR A 89 2.89 5.89 -16.17
C TYR A 89 1.50 5.23 -16.15
N MET A 90 1.45 3.92 -15.88
CA MET A 90 0.21 3.14 -15.87
C MET A 90 -0.82 3.70 -14.87
N HIS A 91 -0.42 3.89 -13.60
CA HIS A 91 -1.29 4.46 -12.56
C HIS A 91 -1.87 5.84 -12.95
N ARG A 92 -1.09 6.68 -13.65
CA ARG A 92 -1.58 7.99 -14.12
C ARG A 92 -2.58 7.87 -15.26
N GLN A 93 -2.34 6.96 -16.19
CA GLN A 93 -3.24 6.72 -17.32
C GLN A 93 -4.59 6.15 -16.84
N ILE A 94 -4.59 5.23 -15.88
CA ILE A 94 -5.82 4.66 -15.30
C ILE A 94 -6.69 5.75 -14.66
N MET A 95 -6.05 6.67 -13.93
CA MET A 95 -6.73 7.75 -13.22
C MET A 95 -7.04 8.97 -14.09
N ASN A 96 -6.65 8.98 -15.38
CA ASN A 96 -6.72 10.16 -16.25
C ASN A 96 -6.15 11.42 -15.56
N ALA A 97 -5.00 11.26 -14.90
CA ALA A 97 -4.46 12.26 -13.99
C ALA A 97 -4.01 13.55 -14.71
N PRO A 98 -4.56 14.72 -14.34
CA PRO A 98 -4.11 16.00 -14.88
C PRO A 98 -2.62 16.25 -14.67
N LYS A 99 -2.05 17.16 -15.46
CA LYS A 99 -0.65 17.56 -15.29
C LYS A 99 -0.48 18.18 -13.89
N GLY A 100 0.57 17.76 -13.17
CA GLY A 100 0.88 18.28 -11.83
C GLY A 100 0.19 17.56 -10.67
N THR A 101 -0.82 16.72 -10.90
CA THR A 101 -1.44 15.93 -9.82
C THR A 101 -0.62 14.69 -9.52
N ILE A 102 -0.49 14.30 -8.24
CA ILE A 102 0.12 13.02 -7.86
C ILE A 102 -0.98 11.96 -7.74
N VAL A 103 -0.67 10.74 -8.19
CA VAL A 103 -1.50 9.56 -7.98
C VAL A 103 -0.73 8.62 -7.06
N ASP A 104 -1.22 8.46 -5.84
CA ASP A 104 -0.62 7.67 -4.76
C ASP A 104 -1.17 6.24 -4.76
N HIS A 105 -0.31 5.28 -4.41
CA HIS A 105 -0.67 3.88 -4.20
C HIS A 105 -0.89 3.63 -2.70
N LYS A 106 -2.14 3.42 -2.28
CA LYS A 106 -2.52 3.25 -0.87
C LYS A 106 -1.68 2.19 -0.14
N ASN A 107 -1.41 1.05 -0.79
CA ASN A 107 -0.59 -0.02 -0.22
C ASN A 107 0.93 0.15 -0.41
N ARG A 108 1.37 1.20 -1.13
CA ARG A 108 2.77 1.49 -1.51
C ARG A 108 3.40 0.47 -2.47
N GLU A 109 2.58 -0.39 -3.07
CA GLU A 109 2.98 -1.30 -4.12
C GLU A 109 2.73 -0.66 -5.50
N SER A 110 3.79 -0.13 -6.07
CA SER A 110 3.80 0.61 -7.34
C SER A 110 3.31 -0.18 -8.57
N LEU A 111 3.37 -1.51 -8.50
CA LEU A 111 2.87 -2.39 -9.56
C LEU A 111 1.42 -2.82 -9.33
N ASP A 112 0.82 -2.53 -8.18
CA ASP A 112 -0.61 -2.68 -7.95
C ASP A 112 -1.37 -1.43 -8.43
N ASN A 113 -1.69 -1.41 -9.71
CA ASN A 113 -2.35 -0.28 -10.37
C ASN A 113 -3.89 -0.44 -10.35
N THR A 114 -4.45 -1.22 -9.43
CA THR A 114 -5.91 -1.31 -9.28
C THR A 114 -6.49 0.02 -8.79
N ARG A 115 -7.62 0.47 -9.35
CA ARG A 115 -8.33 1.72 -9.01
C ARG A 115 -8.59 1.85 -7.51
N ARG A 116 -8.94 0.76 -6.84
CA ARG A 116 -9.15 0.75 -5.38
C ARG A 116 -7.88 1.12 -4.61
N ASN A 117 -6.71 0.79 -5.16
CA ASN A 117 -5.40 1.07 -4.58
C ASN A 117 -4.85 2.44 -4.99
N LEU A 118 -5.37 3.04 -6.05
CA LEU A 118 -4.96 4.37 -6.50
C LEU A 118 -5.82 5.46 -5.85
N ARG A 119 -5.23 6.64 -5.64
CA ARG A 119 -5.93 7.85 -5.21
C ARG A 119 -5.17 9.11 -5.64
N PHE A 120 -5.89 10.22 -5.84
CA PHE A 120 -5.23 11.51 -6.01
C PHE A 120 -4.64 11.98 -4.68
N ALA A 121 -3.46 12.59 -4.72
CA ALA A 121 -2.79 13.09 -3.53
C ALA A 121 -2.11 14.43 -3.80
N THR A 122 -2.05 15.26 -2.78
CA THR A 122 -1.10 16.38 -2.71
C THR A 122 0.30 15.86 -2.37
N PRO A 123 1.37 16.63 -2.62
CA PRO A 123 2.72 16.24 -2.20
C PRO A 123 2.84 15.93 -0.70
N SER A 124 2.12 16.68 0.15
CA SER A 124 2.13 16.45 1.60
C SER A 124 1.43 15.14 1.98
N GLN A 125 0.28 14.84 1.35
CA GLN A 125 -0.45 13.60 1.58
C GLN A 125 0.36 12.38 1.11
N ASN A 126 0.97 12.47 -0.07
CA ASN A 126 1.85 11.42 -0.59
C ASN A 126 3.08 11.19 0.30
N ALA A 127 3.63 12.26 0.89
CA ALA A 127 4.74 12.16 1.83
C ALA A 127 4.38 11.39 3.11
N CYS A 128 3.13 11.47 3.59
CA CYS A 128 2.66 10.67 4.72
C CYS A 128 2.73 9.16 4.42
N ASN A 129 2.45 8.77 3.17
CA ASN A 129 2.46 7.38 2.71
C ASN A 129 3.87 6.82 2.39
N THR A 130 4.94 7.53 2.74
CA THR A 130 6.31 7.04 2.51
C THR A 130 6.66 5.91 3.47
N ARG A 131 7.65 5.07 3.11
CA ARG A 131 8.21 4.09 4.05
C ARG A 131 8.85 4.80 5.23
N ARG A 132 8.62 4.27 6.44
CA ARG A 132 9.25 4.80 7.65
C ARG A 132 10.77 4.62 7.53
N ARG A 133 11.52 5.67 7.84
CA ARG A 133 12.98 5.58 7.98
C ARG A 133 13.31 4.73 9.21
N LYS A 134 14.33 3.88 9.11
CA LYS A 134 14.87 3.17 10.29
C LYS A 134 15.35 4.20 11.31
N GLY A 135 15.10 3.95 12.58
CA GLY A 135 15.41 4.86 13.68
C GLY A 135 15.30 4.16 15.03
N CYS A 136 15.34 4.94 16.12
CA CYS A 136 15.37 4.43 17.49
C CYS A 136 14.09 3.68 17.94
N SER A 137 12.98 3.85 17.22
CA SER A 137 11.72 3.17 17.49
C SER A 137 11.36 2.21 16.35
N ARG A 138 10.62 1.15 16.66
CA ARG A 138 9.96 0.31 15.66
C ARG A 138 8.73 0.99 15.04
N TYR A 139 8.10 1.91 15.77
CA TYR A 139 6.86 2.60 15.39
C TYR A 139 7.11 3.94 14.69
N ARG A 140 6.15 4.34 13.87
CA ARG A 140 6.12 5.64 13.19
C ARG A 140 5.76 6.73 14.19
N GLY A 141 6.44 7.88 14.07
CA GLY A 141 6.17 9.04 14.91
C GLY A 141 6.64 8.89 16.36
N VAL A 142 7.39 7.84 16.69
CA VAL A 142 7.88 7.58 18.03
C VAL A 142 9.39 7.69 18.06
N ARG A 143 9.92 8.36 19.10
CA ARG A 143 11.36 8.52 19.32
C ARG A 143 11.67 8.43 20.81
N PHE A 144 12.72 7.70 21.18
CA PHE A 144 13.21 7.70 22.55
C PHE A 144 13.96 9.00 22.86
N GLU A 145 13.57 9.70 23.91
CA GLU A 145 14.24 10.92 24.40
C GLU A 145 15.13 10.58 25.60
N LYS A 146 16.44 10.48 25.32
CA LYS A 146 17.45 9.99 26.28
C LYS A 146 17.48 10.79 27.59
N HIS A 147 17.39 12.13 27.52
CA HIS A 147 17.45 12.99 28.70
C HIS A 147 16.28 12.78 29.67
N ARG A 148 15.09 12.47 29.14
CA ARG A 148 13.89 12.21 29.95
C ARG A 148 13.68 10.73 30.24
N LYS A 149 14.42 9.84 29.57
CA LYS A 149 14.22 8.39 29.56
C LYS A 149 12.77 7.99 29.24
N LYS A 150 12.14 8.73 28.30
CA LYS A 150 10.74 8.53 27.89
C LYS A 150 10.60 8.44 26.37
N TRP A 151 9.53 7.80 25.92
CA TRP A 151 9.13 7.76 24.52
C TRP A 151 8.34 9.01 24.15
N ARG A 152 8.80 9.75 23.16
CA ARG A 152 8.12 10.94 22.63
C ARG A 152 7.30 10.56 21.41
N GLY A 153 6.01 10.91 21.42
CA GLY A 153 5.15 10.88 20.25
C GLY A 153 5.21 12.21 19.49
N GLU A 154 5.33 12.16 18.17
CA GLU A 154 5.29 13.34 17.29
C GLU A 154 4.61 13.05 15.95
N ILE A 155 3.88 14.03 15.43
CA ILE A 155 3.28 13.99 14.09
C ILE A 155 3.67 15.22 13.29
N SER A 156 3.96 15.03 12.01
CA SER A 156 4.14 16.15 11.07
C SER A 156 2.84 16.42 10.33
N TYR A 157 2.37 17.66 10.35
CA TYR A 157 1.20 18.11 9.60
C TYR A 157 1.39 19.56 9.16
N ASN A 158 1.06 19.89 7.91
CA ASN A 158 1.25 21.21 7.31
C ASN A 158 2.66 21.81 7.57
N ARG A 159 3.69 21.00 7.34
CA ARG A 159 5.12 21.33 7.55
C ARG A 159 5.51 21.66 8.99
N LYS A 160 4.60 21.50 9.96
CA LYS A 160 4.87 21.70 11.39
C LYS A 160 4.92 20.35 12.11
N ARG A 161 5.85 20.22 13.04
CA ARG A 161 5.92 19.09 13.97
C ARG A 161 5.07 19.40 15.18
N LYS A 162 4.15 18.50 15.51
CA LYS A 162 3.30 18.55 16.70
C LYS A 162 3.78 17.49 17.68
N HIS A 163 4.00 17.91 18.92
CA HIS A 163 4.32 17.02 20.03
C HIS A 163 3.02 16.41 20.57
N LEU A 164 3.00 15.09 20.71
CA LEU A 164 1.84 14.33 21.19
C LEU A 164 1.94 13.96 22.66
N GLY A 165 3.14 14.03 23.25
CA GLY A 165 3.38 13.71 24.65
C GLY A 165 4.62 12.85 24.87
N TYR A 166 4.87 12.60 26.15
CA TYR A 166 5.90 11.69 26.65
C TYR A 166 5.26 10.51 27.35
N PHE A 167 5.70 9.31 27.00
CA PHE A 167 5.13 8.05 27.43
C PHE A 167 6.23 7.18 28.04
N ASN A 168 5.87 6.31 28.97
CA ASN A 168 6.82 5.36 29.55
C ASN A 168 7.03 4.16 28.61
N ASP A 169 6.00 3.80 27.84
CA ASP A 169 6.04 2.70 26.90
C ASP A 169 6.09 3.17 25.43
N GLU A 170 6.78 2.40 24.59
CA GLU A 170 6.94 2.68 23.16
C GLU A 170 5.61 2.56 22.40
N THR A 171 4.78 1.59 22.80
CA THR A 171 3.48 1.27 22.20
C THR A 171 2.43 2.32 22.55
N GLU A 172 2.45 2.88 23.75
CA GLU A 172 1.56 3.99 24.14
C GLU A 172 1.80 5.22 23.26
N ALA A 173 3.07 5.60 23.07
CA ALA A 173 3.43 6.68 22.16
C ALA A 173 2.98 6.41 20.71
N ALA A 174 3.01 5.14 20.29
CA ALA A 174 2.57 4.72 18.96
C ALA A 174 1.03 4.76 18.80
N ARG A 175 0.26 4.45 19.85
CA ARG A 175 -1.20 4.61 19.85
C ARG A 175 -1.61 6.08 19.79
N ALA A 176 -0.95 6.94 20.58
CA ALA A 176 -1.15 8.39 20.50
C ALA A 176 -0.83 8.94 19.09
N TYR A 177 0.20 8.39 18.43
CA TYR A 177 0.47 8.70 17.03
C TYR A 177 -0.69 8.28 16.10
N ASP A 178 -1.22 7.08 16.26
CA ASP A 178 -2.29 6.56 15.40
C ASP A 178 -3.58 7.36 15.52
N GLU A 179 -3.95 7.76 16.75
CA GLU A 179 -5.06 8.70 17.00
C GLU A 179 -4.83 10.03 16.28
N ALA A 180 -3.65 10.62 16.46
CA ALA A 180 -3.30 11.86 15.78
C ALA A 180 -3.29 11.69 14.25
N ALA A 181 -2.80 10.57 13.72
CA ALA A 181 -2.76 10.30 12.30
C ALA A 181 -4.16 10.21 11.69
N ARG A 182 -5.12 9.57 12.38
CA ARG A 182 -6.54 9.55 11.95
C ARG A 182 -7.10 10.97 11.83
N VAL A 183 -6.82 11.82 12.81
CA VAL A 183 -7.32 13.21 12.84
C VAL A 183 -6.64 14.08 11.78
N TYR A 184 -5.31 14.10 11.73
CA TYR A 184 -4.55 15.03 10.89
C TYR A 184 -4.40 14.57 9.44
N HIS A 185 -4.30 13.26 9.19
CA HIS A 185 -4.05 12.73 7.83
C HIS A 185 -5.28 12.08 7.20
N GLY A 186 -6.34 11.82 7.96
CA GLY A 186 -7.61 11.30 7.46
C GLY A 186 -7.42 10.01 6.66
N GLU A 187 -7.92 9.97 5.43
CA GLU A 187 -7.77 8.82 4.54
C GLU A 187 -6.30 8.46 4.21
N PHE A 188 -5.36 9.40 4.35
CA PHE A 188 -3.93 9.21 4.12
C PHE A 188 -3.17 8.75 5.36
N ALA A 189 -3.87 8.52 6.47
CA ALA A 189 -3.26 8.04 7.71
C ALA A 189 -2.57 6.69 7.51
N VAL A 190 -1.30 6.61 7.91
CA VAL A 190 -0.55 5.35 7.99
C VAL A 190 -0.37 5.01 9.45
N LEU A 191 -1.17 4.06 9.91
CA LEU A 191 -1.23 3.63 11.31
C LEU A 191 -0.17 2.57 11.63
N ASN A 192 0.25 2.55 12.89
CA ASN A 192 1.07 1.48 13.47
C ASN A 192 0.23 0.24 13.77
N PHE A 193 -1.02 0.41 14.20
CA PHE A 193 -1.96 -0.65 14.59
C PHE A 193 -3.28 -0.58 13.79
N PRO A 194 -3.30 -1.01 12.52
CA PRO A 194 -4.48 -0.89 11.66
C PRO A 194 -5.64 -1.84 12.01
N GLN A 195 -5.41 -2.85 12.86
CA GLN A 195 -6.39 -3.91 13.18
C GLN A 195 -7.08 -3.75 14.53
N GLN A 196 -6.69 -2.77 15.37
CA GLN A 196 -7.35 -2.53 16.65
C GLN A 196 -8.53 -1.58 16.42
N SER A 197 -9.75 -2.12 16.44
CA SER A 197 -10.98 -1.33 16.49
C SER A 197 -11.07 -0.57 17.83
N PRO A 198 -11.75 0.59 17.88
CA PRO A 198 -11.93 1.37 19.11
C PRO A 198 -12.53 0.55 20.28
N SER A 199 -13.22 -0.55 19.99
CA SER A 199 -13.84 -1.46 20.96
C SER A 199 -12.86 -2.12 21.93
N ASP A 200 -11.60 -2.24 21.58
CA ASP A 200 -10.66 -3.11 22.31
C ASP A 200 -9.88 -2.35 23.41
N SER A 201 -10.17 -1.07 23.58
CA SER A 201 -9.48 -0.16 24.52
C SER A 201 -10.25 0.13 25.81
N ALA A 202 -11.46 -0.43 25.98
CA ALA A 202 -12.34 -0.19 27.13
C ALA A 202 -12.31 -1.32 28.19
N GLY A 203 -11.26 -2.14 28.25
CA GLY A 203 -11.25 -3.36 29.06
C GLY A 203 -9.94 -3.61 29.82
N SER A 204 -9.47 -2.65 30.60
CA SER A 204 -8.48 -2.93 31.64
C SER A 204 -8.49 -1.86 32.74
N GLU A 205 -9.62 -1.72 33.43
CA GLU A 205 -9.67 -1.07 34.73
C GLU A 205 -9.97 -2.11 35.83
N GLN A 206 -8.93 -2.38 36.60
CA GLN A 206 -8.89 -2.53 38.06
C GLN A 206 -9.91 -3.47 38.73
N ASN A 207 -9.39 -4.55 39.31
CA ASN A 207 -9.94 -5.09 40.57
C ASN A 207 -8.78 -5.37 41.54
N THR A 208 -8.43 -4.35 42.33
CA THR A 208 -7.65 -4.50 43.56
C THR A 208 -8.20 -3.57 44.64
N VAL A 209 -9.02 -4.08 45.56
CA VAL A 209 -9.23 -3.64 46.98
C VAL A 209 -9.92 -4.84 47.69
N LEU A 210 -9.21 -5.65 48.48
CA LEU A 210 -8.97 -5.59 49.94
C LEU A 210 -10.15 -5.96 50.87
N SER A 211 -9.93 -7.04 51.64
CA SER A 211 -10.24 -7.32 53.06
C SER A 211 -11.67 -7.25 53.63
N GLY A 212 -12.04 -8.27 54.42
CA GLY A 212 -13.03 -8.10 55.50
C GLY A 212 -13.70 -9.38 56.02
N SER A 213 -13.14 -9.92 57.10
CA SER A 213 -13.71 -10.76 58.18
C SER A 213 -15.13 -11.35 58.09
N LYS A 214 -15.23 -12.66 58.35
CA LYS A 214 -15.87 -13.22 59.56
C LYS A 214 -15.28 -14.59 59.87
#